data_AF-A0AAJ2PNH5-F1
#
_entry.id   AF-A0AAJ2PNH5-F1
#
_cell.length_a   1.000
_cell.length_b   1.000
_cell.length_c   1.000
_cell.angle_alpha   90.00
_cell.angle_beta   90.00
_cell.angle_gamma   90.00
#
_symmetry.space_group_name_H-M   'P 1'
#
loop_
_entity.id
_entity.type
_entity.pdbx_description
1 polymer ?
#
loop_
_entity_poly.entity_id
_entity_poly.type
_entity_poly.pdbx_seq_one_letter_code
_entity_poly.pdbx_strand_id
1 'polypeptide(L)'
;MTSPPDPQWWVIYHEPTPVEMTITAVEPPPGDDAAHDKRCAELEESGQHAYVIAAPDQDAAGEIAGRAWAEELVTNPARRAAADAFLAANRRPS
;
A
#
# COMPACT_ATOMS: atom_id res chain seq x y z
N MET A 1 -24.17 -5.72 -22.88
CA MET A 1 -22.70 -5.65 -23.02
C MET A 1 -22.12 -5.65 -21.63
N THR A 2 -21.38 -6.67 -21.25
CA THR A 2 -20.61 -6.69 -19.99
C THR A 2 -19.34 -5.89 -20.25
N SER A 3 -19.10 -4.84 -19.45
CA SER A 3 -17.82 -4.13 -19.50
C SER A 3 -16.67 -5.11 -19.26
N PRO A 4 -15.52 -4.93 -19.92
CA PRO A 4 -14.33 -5.68 -19.56
C PRO A 4 -14.01 -5.47 -18.07
N PRO A 5 -13.46 -6.49 -17.38
CA PRO A 5 -13.06 -6.34 -15.99
C PRO A 5 -12.02 -5.22 -15.86
N ASP A 6 -12.07 -4.51 -14.74
CA ASP A 6 -11.09 -3.46 -14.45
C ASP A 6 -9.67 -4.04 -14.47
N PRO A 7 -8.69 -3.33 -15.06
CA PRO A 7 -7.31 -3.77 -15.04
C PRO A 7 -6.77 -3.83 -13.61
N GLN A 8 -5.77 -4.68 -13.41
CA GLN A 8 -5.05 -4.78 -12.14
C GLN A 8 -3.88 -3.81 -12.12
N TRP A 9 -3.63 -3.24 -10.96
CA TRP A 9 -2.55 -2.30 -10.67
C TRP A 9 -1.82 -2.72 -9.41
N TRP A 10 -0.49 -2.66 -9.47
CA TRP A 10 0.39 -2.74 -8.32
C TRP A 10 0.56 -1.36 -7.72
N VAL A 11 -0.05 -1.12 -6.56
CA VAL A 11 0.17 0.09 -5.78
C VAL A 11 1.32 -0.17 -4.82
N ILE A 12 2.48 0.36 -5.15
CA ILE A 12 3.71 0.21 -4.37
C ILE A 12 3.76 1.30 -3.32
N TYR A 13 4.00 0.91 -2.08
CA TYR A 13 4.03 1.80 -0.93
C TYR A 13 5.16 1.44 0.03
N HIS A 14 5.50 2.38 0.90
CA HIS A 14 6.29 2.12 2.10
C HIS A 14 5.60 2.73 3.32
N GLU A 15 5.79 2.11 4.48
CA GLU A 15 5.27 2.59 5.76
C GLU A 15 6.44 3.01 6.65
N PRO A 16 6.87 4.29 6.62
CA PRO A 16 8.04 4.71 7.40
C PRO A 16 7.72 4.72 8.91
N THR A 17 6.44 4.84 9.26
CA THR A 17 5.94 4.77 10.63
C THR A 17 4.59 4.08 10.67
N PRO A 18 4.13 3.59 11.83
CA PRO A 18 2.80 2.97 11.95
C PRO A 18 1.62 3.91 11.65
N VAL A 19 1.85 5.23 11.57
CA VAL A 19 0.84 6.27 11.32
C VAL A 19 0.91 6.87 9.92
N GLU A 20 1.81 6.37 9.07
CA GLU A 20 2.04 6.95 7.74
C GLU A 20 2.22 5.84 6.71
N MET A 21 1.65 6.05 5.53
CA MET A 21 1.93 5.28 4.33
C MET A 21 2.17 6.26 3.20
N THR A 22 3.24 6.02 2.45
CA THR A 22 3.54 6.75 1.23
C THR A 22 3.43 5.81 0.04
N ILE A 23 2.51 6.10 -0.88
CA ILE A 23 2.46 5.44 -2.18
C ILE A 23 3.61 6.00 -3.01
N THR A 24 4.52 5.14 -3.43
CA THR A 24 5.73 5.52 -4.19
C THR A 24 5.55 5.34 -5.69
N ALA A 25 4.72 4.39 -6.11
CA ALA A 25 4.40 4.15 -7.51
C ALA A 25 3.09 3.40 -7.63
N VAL A 26 2.46 3.53 -8.80
CA VAL A 26 1.36 2.65 -9.20
C VAL A 26 1.66 2.21 -10.62
N GLU A 27 1.77 0.91 -10.84
CA GLU A 27 2.22 0.34 -12.11
C GLU A 27 1.39 -0.89 -12.48
N PRO A 28 1.36 -1.29 -13.77
CA PRO A 28 0.79 -2.57 -14.14
C PRO A 28 1.54 -3.74 -13.46
N PRO A 29 0.88 -4.86 -13.17
CA PRO A 29 1.54 -6.05 -12.66
C PRO A 29 2.60 -6.55 -13.65
N PRO A 30 3.67 -7.21 -13.16
CA PRO A 30 4.65 -7.88 -14.01
C PRO A 30 3.97 -8.90 -14.93
N GLY A 31 4.46 -8.99 -16.18
CA GLY A 31 3.80 -9.77 -17.23
C GLY A 31 4.02 -11.29 -17.13
N ASP A 32 4.99 -11.75 -16.35
CA ASP A 32 5.34 -13.16 -16.16
C ASP A 32 5.89 -13.41 -14.74
N ASP A 33 5.94 -14.68 -14.34
CA ASP A 33 6.34 -15.11 -12.99
C ASP A 33 7.79 -14.72 -12.65
N ALA A 34 8.71 -14.73 -13.62
CA ALA A 34 10.11 -14.37 -13.36
C ALA A 34 10.26 -12.85 -13.14
N ALA A 35 9.53 -12.05 -13.92
CA ALA A 35 9.43 -10.61 -13.71
C ALA A 35 8.75 -10.28 -12.37
N HIS A 36 7.74 -11.07 -12.00
CA HIS A 36 7.05 -10.96 -10.71
C HIS A 36 8.00 -11.21 -9.53
N ASP A 37 8.70 -12.34 -9.54
CA ASP A 37 9.63 -12.70 -8.46
C ASP A 37 10.77 -11.69 -8.33
N LYS A 38 11.31 -11.24 -9.47
CA LYS A 38 12.32 -10.19 -9.50
C LYS A 38 11.78 -8.90 -8.89
N ARG A 39 10.57 -8.48 -9.25
CA ARG A 39 9.97 -7.24 -8.75
C ARG A 39 9.70 -7.32 -7.25
N CYS A 40 9.21 -8.45 -6.76
CA CYS A 40 9.05 -8.71 -5.33
C CYS A 40 10.38 -8.60 -4.57
N ALA A 41 11.47 -9.17 -5.10
CA ALA A 41 12.79 -9.06 -4.50
C ALA A 41 13.28 -7.60 -4.44
N GLU A 42 13.13 -6.83 -5.52
CA GLU A 42 13.50 -5.41 -5.55
C GLU A 42 12.72 -4.58 -4.51
N LEU A 43 11.42 -4.87 -4.34
CA LEU A 43 10.60 -4.20 -3.33
C LEU A 43 11.04 -4.56 -1.92
N GLU A 44 11.33 -5.83 -1.63
CA GLU A 44 11.83 -6.27 -0.33
C GLU A 44 13.18 -5.63 0.02
N GLU A 45 14.13 -5.61 -0.93
CA GLU A 45 15.43 -4.93 -0.78
C GLU A 45 15.29 -3.43 -0.51
N SER A 46 14.22 -2.82 -1.04
CA SER A 46 13.92 -1.39 -0.86
C SER A 46 13.04 -1.10 0.37
N GLY A 47 12.62 -2.12 1.13
CA GLY A 47 11.69 -1.97 2.25
C GLY A 47 10.29 -1.49 1.82
N GLN A 48 9.89 -1.83 0.60
CA GLN A 48 8.61 -1.46 0.00
C GLN A 48 7.69 -2.69 -0.08
N HIS A 49 6.40 -2.42 -0.22
CA HIS A 49 5.34 -3.41 -0.36
C HIS A 49 4.43 -3.02 -1.53
N ALA A 50 3.64 -3.99 -2.02
CA ALA A 50 2.68 -3.73 -3.09
C ALA A 50 1.30 -4.31 -2.76
N TYR A 51 0.25 -3.53 -3.02
CA TYR A 51 -1.13 -4.03 -3.11
C TYR A 51 -1.48 -4.29 -4.56
N VAL A 52 -2.26 -5.36 -4.82
CA VAL A 52 -2.88 -5.58 -6.13
C VAL A 52 -4.32 -5.08 -6.07
N ILE A 53 -4.63 -4.05 -6.86
CA ILE A 53 -5.95 -3.40 -6.87
C ILE A 53 -6.53 -3.45 -8.28
N ALA A 54 -7.79 -3.87 -8.39
CA ALA A 54 -8.56 -3.72 -9.62
C ALA A 54 -9.18 -2.32 -9.66
N ALA A 55 -8.85 -1.54 -10.69
CA ALA A 55 -9.33 -0.17 -10.85
C ALA A 55 -9.29 0.24 -12.33
N PRO A 56 -10.13 1.20 -12.77
CA PRO A 56 -10.16 1.61 -14.18
C PRO A 56 -8.84 2.23 -14.65
N ASP A 57 -8.07 2.85 -13.76
CA ASP A 57 -6.81 3.53 -14.05
C ASP A 57 -5.90 3.61 -12.81
N GLN A 58 -4.69 4.11 -13.05
CA GLN A 58 -3.61 4.25 -12.07
C GLN A 58 -4.01 5.15 -10.89
N ASP A 59 -4.70 6.27 -11.16
CA ASP A 59 -5.07 7.24 -10.13
C ASP A 59 -6.14 6.66 -9.22
N ALA A 60 -7.16 6.02 -9.80
CA ALA A 60 -8.19 5.32 -9.06
C ALA A 60 -7.62 4.20 -8.18
N ALA A 61 -6.63 3.43 -8.67
CA ALA A 61 -5.95 2.42 -7.86
C ALA A 61 -5.25 3.03 -6.63
N GLY A 62 -4.53 4.14 -6.82
CA GLY A 62 -3.86 4.86 -5.74
C GLY A 62 -4.84 5.40 -4.69
N GLU A 63 -5.97 5.99 -5.13
CA GLU A 63 -7.02 6.47 -4.23
C GLU A 63 -7.65 5.34 -3.40
N ILE A 64 -7.96 4.20 -4.05
CA ILE A 64 -8.51 3.03 -3.37
C ILE A 64 -7.52 2.51 -2.32
N ALA A 65 -6.23 2.40 -2.65
CA ALA A 65 -5.20 1.97 -1.70
C ALA A 65 -5.10 2.89 -0.49
N GLY A 66 -5.04 4.21 -0.74
CA GLY A 66 -4.97 5.22 0.32
C GLY A 66 -6.17 5.16 1.26
N ARG A 67 -7.37 5.00 0.70
CA ARG A 67 -8.60 4.85 1.50
C ARG A 67 -8.60 3.56 2.31
N ALA A 68 -8.25 2.43 1.69
CA ALA A 68 -8.21 1.13 2.37
C ALA A 68 -7.21 1.13 3.53
N TRP A 69 -6.03 1.74 3.33
CA TRP A 69 -5.03 1.89 4.38
C TRP A 69 -5.53 2.76 5.55
N ALA A 70 -6.17 3.90 5.25
CA ALA A 70 -6.72 4.78 6.28
C ALA A 70 -7.87 4.10 7.05
N GLU A 71 -8.69 3.30 6.37
CA GLU A 71 -9.72 2.48 7.00
C GLU A 71 -9.12 1.44 7.93
N GLU A 72 -8.13 0.66 7.47
CA GLU A 72 -7.41 -0.32 8.28
C GLU A 72 -6.78 0.30 9.53
N LEU A 73 -6.26 1.52 9.44
CA LEU A 73 -5.71 2.24 10.60
C LEU A 73 -6.75 2.46 11.71
N VAL A 74 -8.04 2.59 11.35
CA VAL A 74 -9.14 2.82 12.28
C VAL A 74 -9.82 1.51 12.71
N THR A 75 -10.02 0.59 11.78
CA THR A 75 -10.82 -0.62 11.98
C THR A 75 -10.01 -1.79 12.55
N ASN A 76 -8.70 -1.84 12.30
CA ASN A 76 -7.81 -2.90 12.79
C ASN A 76 -7.24 -2.53 14.17
N PRO A 77 -7.62 -3.23 15.26
CA PRO A 77 -7.20 -2.86 16.62
C PRO A 77 -5.70 -2.92 16.83
N ALA A 78 -5.00 -3.86 16.18
CA ALA A 78 -3.55 -4.02 16.31
C ALA A 78 -2.81 -2.86 15.63
N ARG A 79 -3.23 -2.51 14.41
CA ARG A 79 -2.67 -1.37 13.66
C ARG A 79 -2.90 -0.07 14.40
N ARG A 80 -4.12 0.14 14.91
CA ARG A 80 -4.46 1.30 15.73
C ARG A 80 -3.62 1.38 17.02
N ALA A 81 -3.44 0.27 17.73
CA ALA A 81 -2.63 0.24 18.94
C ALA A 81 -1.15 0.58 18.66
N ALA A 82 -0.59 0.10 17.55
CA ALA A 82 0.77 0.44 17.13
C ALA A 82 0.92 1.94 16.80
N ALA A 83 -0.06 2.49 16.09
CA ALA A 83 -0.15 3.92 15.79
C ALA A 83 -0.23 4.78 17.07
N ASP A 84 -1.14 4.45 17.99
CA ASP A 84 -1.31 5.17 19.25
C ASP A 84 -0.03 5.10 20.12
N ALA A 85 0.62 3.94 20.17
CA ALA A 85 1.89 3.76 20.89
C ALA A 85 3.01 4.62 20.30
N PHE A 86 3.13 4.66 18.97
CA PHE A 86 4.11 5.50 18.28
C PHE A 86 3.87 7.00 18.56
N LEU A 87 2.61 7.45 18.50
CA LEU A 87 2.26 8.83 18.82
C LEU A 87 2.55 9.18 20.28
N ALA A 88 2.24 8.29 21.23
CA ALA A 88 2.52 8.50 22.64
C ALA A 88 4.03 8.59 22.93
N ALA A 89 4.84 7.75 22.27
CA ALA A 89 6.30 7.79 22.40
C ALA A 89 6.90 9.10 21.89
N ASN A 90 6.42 9.60 20.74
CA ASN A 90 6.92 10.82 20.11
C ASN A 90 6.31 12.12 20.66
N ARG A 91 5.27 12.04 21.49
CA ARG A 91 4.66 13.20 22.18
C ARG A 91 5.28 13.51 23.55
N ARG A 92 6.33 12.80 23.99
CA ARG A 92 6.95 13.07 25.29
C ARG A 92 7.48 14.52 25.33
N PRO A 93 7.08 15.33 26.33
CA PRO A 93 7.64 16.66 26.51
C PRO A 93 9.13 16.55 26.81
N SER A 94 9.91 17.49 26.26
CA SER A 94 11.31 17.73 26.65
C SER A 94 11.42 18.12 28.13
#